data_AF-A0AAW7JS72-F1
#
_entry.id   AF-A0AAW7JS72-F1
#
_cell.length_a   1.000
_cell.length_b   1.000
_cell.length_c   1.000
_cell.angle_alpha   90.00
_cell.angle_beta   90.00
_cell.angle_gamma   90.00
#
_symmetry.space_group_name_H-M   'P 1'
#
loop_
_entity.id
_entity.type
_entity.pdbx_description
1 polymer ?
#
loop_
_entity_poly.entity_id
_entity_poly.type
_entity_poly.pdbx_seq_one_letter_code
_entity_poly.pdbx_strand_id
1 'polypeptide(L)'
;MAGSFNGSNTESDPMSYDAVSGTWSADLDIKEIGWGMQILLDGDWGNCLKSKGDGVLGYPDGDNIIPPGTGKYRLTINLNDMQHLTYKFTAL
;
A
#
# COMPACT_ATOMS: atom_id res chain seq x y z
N MET A 1 4.59 -1.36 5.49
CA MET A 1 3.17 -1.72 5.24
C MET A 1 2.81 -2.95 6.04
N ALA A 2 1.53 -3.21 6.26
CA ALA A 2 1.10 -4.39 7.01
C ALA A 2 -0.17 -5.00 6.41
N GLY A 3 -0.26 -6.33 6.37
CA GLY A 3 -1.42 -7.05 5.86
C GLY A 3 -1.33 -8.56 6.07
N SER A 4 -2.31 -9.31 5.56
CA SER A 4 -2.32 -10.76 5.72
C SER A 4 -1.08 -11.43 5.12
N PHE A 5 -0.58 -10.92 3.99
CA PHE A 5 0.58 -11.46 3.29
C PHE A 5 1.89 -11.47 4.11
N ASN A 6 2.01 -10.59 5.12
CA ASN A 6 3.18 -10.48 5.97
C ASN A 6 2.88 -10.71 7.46
N GLY A 7 1.72 -11.29 7.78
CA GLY A 7 1.31 -11.53 9.17
C GLY A 7 1.06 -10.25 9.98
N SER A 8 0.68 -9.15 9.31
CA SER A 8 0.52 -7.81 9.91
C SER A 8 1.81 -7.25 10.53
N ASN A 9 2.98 -7.71 10.07
CA ASN A 9 4.27 -7.16 10.47
C ASN A 9 4.50 -5.79 9.82
N THR A 10 4.77 -4.76 10.62
CA THR A 10 4.95 -3.38 10.14
C THR A 10 6.34 -3.10 9.60
N GLU A 11 7.33 -3.95 9.92
CA GLU A 11 8.75 -3.78 9.58
C GLU A 11 9.18 -4.57 8.35
N SER A 12 8.41 -5.55 7.91
CA SER A 12 8.84 -6.49 6.84
C SER A 12 8.86 -5.86 5.45
N ASP A 13 7.99 -4.89 5.18
CA ASP A 13 7.78 -4.31 3.85
C ASP A 13 7.74 -2.77 3.92
N PRO A 14 8.88 -2.11 4.24
CA PRO A 14 8.98 -0.67 4.25
C PRO A 14 8.89 -0.10 2.82
N MET A 15 8.24 1.05 2.67
CA MET A 15 8.20 1.74 1.38
C MET A 15 9.42 2.66 1.23
N SER A 16 9.96 2.74 0.02
CA SER A 16 11.04 3.65 -0.35
C SER A 16 10.51 4.82 -1.18
N TYR A 17 11.00 6.03 -0.91
CA TYR A 17 10.66 7.23 -1.68
C TYR A 17 11.58 7.41 -2.89
N ASP A 18 10.99 7.64 -4.06
CA ASP A 18 11.68 8.08 -5.27
C ASP A 18 11.42 9.58 -5.50
N ALA A 19 12.46 10.39 -5.34
CA ALA A 19 12.37 11.85 -5.51
C ALA A 19 12.19 12.31 -6.96
N VAL A 20 12.50 11.47 -7.96
CA VAL A 20 12.35 11.82 -9.38
C VAL A 20 10.87 11.76 -9.79
N SER A 21 10.19 10.68 -9.42
CA SER A 21 8.76 10.52 -9.67
C SER A 21 7.87 11.13 -8.57
N GLY A 22 8.44 11.40 -7.40
CA GLY A 22 7.71 11.81 -6.20
C GLY A 22 6.81 10.71 -5.64
N THR A 23 7.14 9.44 -5.86
CA THR A 23 6.30 8.32 -5.44
C THR A 23 6.96 7.48 -4.36
N TRP A 24 6.15 6.79 -3.57
CA TRP A 24 6.63 5.76 -2.65
C TRP A 24 6.34 4.39 -3.24
N SER A 25 7.24 3.42 -3.04
CA SER A 25 7.00 2.05 -3.51
C SER A 25 7.57 0.98 -2.59
N ALA A 26 6.98 -0.21 -2.66
CA ALA A 26 7.49 -1.43 -2.02
C ALA A 26 7.28 -2.63 -2.95
N ASP A 27 8.27 -3.52 -2.98
CA ASP A 27 8.17 -4.81 -3.64
C ASP A 27 7.61 -5.82 -2.65
N LEU A 28 6.54 -6.51 -3.05
CA LEU A 28 5.78 -7.41 -2.20
C LEU A 28 5.76 -8.80 -2.80
N ASP A 29 5.88 -9.80 -1.94
CA ASP A 29 5.65 -11.19 -2.28
C ASP A 29 4.35 -11.66 -1.61
N ILE A 30 3.24 -11.55 -2.33
CA ILE A 30 1.90 -11.85 -1.82
C ILE A 30 1.68 -13.36 -1.83
N LYS A 31 1.89 -14.00 -0.66
CA LYS A 31 1.62 -15.43 -0.47
C LYS A 31 0.15 -15.72 -0.19
N GLU A 32 -0.53 -14.78 0.46
CA GLU A 32 -1.93 -14.87 0.83
C GLU A 32 -2.56 -13.48 0.74
N ILE A 33 -3.75 -13.38 0.13
CA ILE A 33 -4.49 -12.12 0.04
C ILE A 33 -5.14 -11.79 1.39
N GLY A 34 -5.80 -12.77 2.01
CA GLY A 34 -6.49 -12.63 3.30
C GLY A 34 -7.41 -11.41 3.33
N TRP A 35 -7.27 -10.58 4.37
CA TRP A 35 -8.02 -9.33 4.53
C TRP A 35 -7.45 -8.15 3.73
N GLY A 36 -6.40 -8.37 2.93
CA GLY A 36 -5.68 -7.32 2.23
C GLY A 36 -4.57 -6.70 3.07
N MET A 37 -4.31 -5.41 2.82
CA MET A 37 -3.24 -4.62 3.47
C MET A 37 -3.65 -3.17 3.73
N GLN A 38 -2.91 -2.52 4.62
CA GLN A 38 -2.95 -1.08 4.87
C GLN A 38 -1.54 -0.48 4.74
N ILE A 39 -1.49 0.77 4.30
CA ILE A 39 -0.25 1.54 4.27
C ILE A 39 -0.20 2.37 5.55
N LEU A 40 0.67 2.00 6.47
CA LEU A 40 0.82 2.70 7.74
C LEU A 40 1.76 3.90 7.55
N LEU A 41 1.33 5.07 8.03
CA LEU A 41 2.18 6.24 8.17
C LEU A 41 2.84 6.16 9.55
N ASP A 42 4.16 6.29 9.59
CA ASP A 42 4.97 6.17 10.80
C ASP A 42 4.74 4.87 11.61
N GLY A 43 4.29 3.80 10.93
CA GLY A 43 4.02 2.50 11.56
C GLY A 43 2.75 2.45 12.43
N ASP A 44 1.90 3.47 12.39
CA ASP A 44 0.71 3.58 13.23
C ASP A 44 -0.57 3.10 12.50
N TRP A 45 -1.29 2.17 13.13
CA TRP A 45 -2.57 1.65 12.65
C TRP A 45 -3.70 2.67 12.68
N GLY A 46 -3.62 3.67 13.57
CA GLY A 46 -4.54 4.81 13.60
C GLY A 46 -4.27 5.85 12.51
N ASN A 47 -3.10 5.78 11.87
CA ASN A 47 -2.61 6.74 10.89
C ASN A 47 -2.25 6.01 9.58
N CYS A 48 -3.26 5.56 8.84
CA CYS A 48 -3.05 4.73 7.66
C CYS A 48 -3.82 5.21 6.43
N LEU A 49 -3.27 4.91 5.25
CA LEU A 49 -3.94 5.08 3.96
C LEU A 49 -4.70 3.81 3.62
N LYS A 50 -5.90 3.98 3.08
CA LYS A 50 -6.85 2.92 2.74
C LYS A 50 -7.36 3.06 1.32
N SER A 51 -7.93 2.00 0.76
CA SER A 51 -8.52 2.04 -0.56
C SER A 51 -9.90 2.70 -0.53
N LYS A 52 -10.15 3.61 -1.48
CA LYS A 52 -11.48 4.10 -1.84
C LYS A 52 -12.02 3.43 -3.10
N GLY A 53 -11.34 2.40 -3.60
CA GLY A 53 -11.61 1.76 -4.89
C GLY A 53 -10.82 2.37 -6.05
N ASP A 54 -10.74 1.63 -7.15
CA ASP A 54 -10.23 2.09 -8.46
C ASP A 54 -8.88 2.82 -8.45
N GLY A 55 -7.95 2.38 -7.59
CA GLY A 55 -6.61 2.95 -7.49
C GLY A 55 -6.54 4.27 -6.72
N VAL A 56 -7.62 4.67 -6.04
CA VAL A 56 -7.70 5.87 -5.22
C VAL A 56 -7.44 5.52 -3.75
N LEU A 57 -6.59 6.31 -3.10
CA LEU A 57 -6.34 6.23 -1.65
C LEU A 57 -7.19 7.27 -0.90
N GLY A 58 -7.66 6.86 0.28
CA GLY A 58 -8.25 7.73 1.29
C GLY A 58 -7.41 7.75 2.57
N TYR A 59 -7.61 8.78 3.39
CA TYR A 59 -6.96 8.94 4.69
C TYR A 59 -7.95 9.47 5.74
N PRO A 60 -8.16 8.77 6.88
CA PRO A 60 -7.99 7.33 7.11
C PRO A 60 -9.25 6.52 6.68
N ASP A 61 -10.05 7.09 5.77
CA ASP A 61 -11.32 6.55 5.30
C ASP A 61 -11.13 5.56 4.13
N GLY A 62 -11.97 4.53 4.10
CA GLY A 62 -11.94 3.45 3.11
C GLY A 62 -11.73 2.06 3.69
N ASP A 63 -11.53 1.09 2.80
CA ASP A 63 -11.35 -0.32 3.10
C ASP A 63 -9.88 -0.74 2.95
N ASN A 64 -9.57 -1.97 3.36
CA ASN A 64 -8.25 -2.54 3.12
C ASN A 64 -7.94 -2.60 1.62
N ILE A 65 -6.69 -2.37 1.27
CA ILE A 65 -6.21 -2.52 -0.11
C ILE A 65 -6.14 -4.01 -0.43
N ILE A 66 -6.87 -4.44 -1.45
CA ILE A 66 -6.86 -5.82 -1.93
C ILE A 66 -5.87 -5.95 -3.10
N PRO A 67 -4.81 -6.77 -2.98
CA PRO A 67 -3.92 -7.08 -4.11
C PRO A 67 -4.66 -7.72 -5.28
N PRO A 68 -4.16 -7.59 -6.53
CA PRO A 68 -4.77 -8.22 -7.71
C PRO A 68 -4.78 -9.75 -7.66
N GLY A 69 -3.88 -10.35 -6.88
CA GLY A 69 -3.68 -11.79 -6.78
C GLY A 69 -2.48 -12.13 -5.90
N THR A 70 -2.20 -13.42 -5.75
CA THR A 70 -0.92 -13.88 -5.21
C THR A 70 0.20 -13.69 -6.23
N GLY A 71 1.45 -13.61 -5.76
CA GLY A 71 2.63 -13.40 -6.61
C GLY A 71 3.43 -12.15 -6.22
N LYS A 72 4.42 -11.82 -7.06
CA LYS A 72 5.31 -10.68 -6.84
C LYS A 72 4.77 -9.43 -7.53
N TYR A 73 4.66 -8.34 -6.77
CA TYR A 73 4.18 -7.06 -7.27
C TYR A 73 4.99 -5.92 -6.68
N ARG A 74 5.16 -4.84 -7.43
CA ARG A 74 5.49 -3.52 -6.89
C ARG A 74 4.21 -2.76 -6.63
N LEU A 75 3.99 -2.35 -5.38
CA LEU A 75 2.99 -1.33 -5.06
C LEU A 75 3.65 0.04 -5.14
N THR A 76 3.05 0.95 -5.90
CA THR A 76 3.46 2.35 -5.99
C THR A 76 2.31 3.24 -5.52
N ILE A 77 2.60 4.25 -4.71
CA ILE A 77 1.65 5.27 -4.27
C ILE A 77 2.15 6.67 -4.59
N ASN A 78 1.22 7.57 -4.87
CA ASN A 78 1.50 8.98 -5.11
C ASN A 78 0.72 9.83 -4.09
N LEU A 79 1.47 10.60 -3.30
CA LEU A 79 0.94 11.48 -2.26
C LEU A 79 1.18 12.97 -2.56
N ASN A 80 1.67 13.31 -3.75
CA ASN A 80 2.01 14.69 -4.09
C ASN A 80 0.78 15.57 -4.33
N ASP A 81 -0.34 14.96 -4.75
CA ASP A 81 -1.63 15.63 -4.83
C ASP A 81 -2.49 15.14 -3.66
N MET A 82 -2.52 15.93 -2.59
CA MET A 82 -3.29 15.63 -1.37
C MET A 82 -4.81 15.52 -1.62
N GLN A 83 -5.33 16.02 -2.74
CA GLN A 83 -6.72 15.85 -3.12
C GLN A 83 -6.96 14.58 -3.96
N HIS A 84 -5.90 14.01 -4.54
CA HIS A 84 -5.96 12.84 -5.44
C HIS A 84 -4.85 11.83 -5.13
N LEU A 85 -4.88 11.28 -3.92
CA LEU A 85 -3.96 10.22 -3.53
C LEU A 85 -4.25 8.95 -4.35
N THR A 86 -3.21 8.29 -4.87
CA THR A 86 -3.38 7.11 -5.73
C THR A 86 -2.46 5.97 -5.37
N TYR A 87 -2.84 4.76 -5.76
CA TYR A 87 -2.05 3.56 -5.66
C TYR A 87 -2.18 2.68 -6.91
N LYS A 88 -1.11 1.92 -7.21
CA LYS A 88 -1.07 1.00 -8.35
C LYS A 88 -0.20 -0.20 -8.03
N PHE A 89 -0.67 -1.38 -8.44
CA PHE A 89 0.15 -2.60 -8.49
C PHE A 89 0.73 -2.81 -9.89
N THR A 90 1.99 -3.22 -9.96
CA THR A 90 2.67 -3.66 -11.19
C THR A 90 3.28 -5.03 -10.93
N ALA A 91 3.00 -6.04 -11.75
CA ALA A 91 3.59 -7.37 -11.60
C ALA A 91 5.12 -7.32 -11.84
N LEU A 92 5.87 -8.16 -11.13
CA LEU A 92 7.33 -8.28 -11.22
C LEU A 92 7.77 -9.64 -11.77
#